data_AF-W4VPR6-F1
#
_entry.id   AF-W4VPR6-F1
#
_cell.length_a   1.000
_cell.length_b   1.000
_cell.length_c   1.000
_cell.angle_alpha   90.00
_cell.angle_beta   90.00
_cell.angle_gamma   90.00
#
_symmetry.space_group_name_H-M   'P 1'
#
loop_
_entity.id
_entity.type
_entity.pdbx_description
1 polymer ?
#
loop_
_entity_poly.entity_id
_entity_poly.type
_entity_poly.pdbx_seq_one_letter_code
_entity_poly.pdbx_strand_id
1 'polypeptide(L)'
;MIGEEDTSLFSVNEQGYYQLGLIKGHALPVENVRYIGRTARKRFREEQIERFEKELEELRDKKIVISNRIRDINDVITVAKNSLDDFPKDADLQESFRHIEKARFDITQFKQRIQHLSEQIKEIHQHYSKVKGIIDEKIRQFNIERSLKAYQQAVSVMKRYQKDLFGLEKQHIQYVNEAKRMVDKEDQLMELREGIDELQGDVNVSTSQAETHKQNIHHMEQQLDLEGAADIRKEIIEVQERLKEINDNLKTKEITKPTKETELNHQLKELDRKQIQLQFWRNMTEAWKGSFKKEVHRDFIEINKEHTWLQIAENLLNEYGVLWREKDSSKLLGQLTQEFFKQQTDLMEYRMNSYDTPRDMAEWMKEVDYEEQSPHIEKWKNKATRRIIDLHYQGKQISPYTVQEYIEADQARQESLLNEQDQALYEEILFNSVGQKLRARIRRAEQWVKKMKSLMESRDTSSGLSFSIKWKPKTADSETELDTVDLVHLLRQDPKLLKEEDLEKISEHFRSKIAKAKDLMDDRSELQTLLQVLKEVLDYRKWFYFVLYFQREGENKRELTNNQFYKFSGGEKAMAMYIPLFTACYSRYLEADDGAPYIISLDEAFAGVDENNIREMFEIVEQLGFDI
;
A
#
# COMPACT_ATOMS: atom_id res chain seq x y z
N MET A 1 -4.41 -0.58 157.78
CA MET A 1 -3.51 -1.56 157.15
C MET A 1 -4.17 -2.02 155.85
N ILE A 2 -3.55 -1.72 154.71
CA ILE A 2 -3.46 -2.44 153.42
C ILE A 2 -4.62 -3.39 153.06
N GLY A 3 -5.31 -3.30 151.92
CA GLY A 3 -5.07 -2.49 150.72
C GLY A 3 -6.05 -2.77 149.55
N GLU A 4 -5.66 -2.19 148.39
CA GLU A 4 -6.09 -2.41 146.99
C GLU A 4 -7.43 -1.82 146.50
N GLU A 5 -7.31 -0.68 145.80
CA GLU A 5 -8.26 -0.13 144.82
C GLU A 5 -8.15 -0.92 143.49
N ASP A 6 -9.29 -1.33 142.91
CA ASP A 6 -9.54 -1.28 141.46
C ASP A 6 -11.00 -1.64 141.14
N THR A 7 -11.85 -0.61 141.00
CA THR A 7 -13.21 -0.76 140.49
C THR A 7 -13.21 -0.66 138.96
N SER A 8 -13.39 -1.79 138.27
CA SER A 8 -13.66 -1.82 136.84
C SER A 8 -15.08 -1.28 136.56
N LEU A 9 -15.19 -0.04 136.07
CA LEU A 9 -16.45 0.57 135.66
C LEU A 9 -17.05 -0.14 134.42
N PHE A 10 -18.21 -0.77 134.59
CA PHE A 10 -19.12 -1.15 133.52
C PHE A 10 -20.19 -0.06 133.39
N SER A 11 -20.32 0.54 132.20
CA SER A 11 -21.37 1.54 131.94
C SER A 11 -22.00 1.38 130.55
N VAL A 12 -23.31 1.55 130.50
CA VAL A 12 -24.13 1.54 129.27
C VAL A 12 -25.03 2.78 129.31
N ASN A 13 -25.01 3.56 128.23
CA ASN A 13 -25.85 4.74 128.03
C ASN A 13 -27.10 4.35 127.21
N GLU A 14 -28.25 4.99 127.49
CA GLU A 14 -29.51 4.88 126.73
C GLU A 14 -29.36 5.14 125.21
N GLN A 15 -28.28 5.78 124.77
CA GLN A 15 -27.90 5.98 123.36
C GLN A 15 -27.16 4.79 122.73
N GLY A 16 -27.06 3.63 123.39
CA GLY A 16 -26.49 2.41 122.82
C GLY A 16 -24.96 2.34 122.80
N TYR A 17 -24.29 3.24 123.52
CA TYR A 17 -22.84 3.18 123.77
C TYR A 17 -22.57 2.35 125.02
N TYR A 18 -21.66 1.37 124.93
CA TYR A 18 -21.22 0.58 126.06
C TYR A 18 -19.70 0.63 126.21
N GLN A 19 -19.25 0.64 127.48
CA GLN A 19 -17.84 0.53 127.83
C GLN A 19 -17.66 -0.61 128.83
N LEU A 20 -16.82 -1.59 128.45
CA LEU A 20 -16.41 -2.71 129.29
C LEU A 20 -14.88 -2.71 129.38
N GLY A 21 -14.35 -2.13 130.46
CA GLY A 21 -12.92 -1.87 130.59
C GLY A 21 -12.42 -0.93 129.49
N LEU A 22 -11.52 -1.43 128.62
CA LEU A 22 -10.92 -0.71 127.50
C LEU A 22 -11.73 -0.79 126.20
N ILE A 23 -12.75 -1.67 126.12
CA ILE A 23 -13.54 -1.88 124.91
C ILE A 23 -14.72 -0.90 124.91
N LYS A 24 -14.74 -0.01 123.93
CA LYS A 24 -15.84 0.94 123.65
C LYS A 24 -16.51 0.57 122.34
N GLY A 25 -17.83 0.47 122.33
CA GLY A 25 -18.61 0.12 121.13
C GLY A 25 -19.94 0.85 121.08
N HIS A 26 -20.49 0.99 119.87
CA HIS A 26 -21.81 1.57 119.62
C HIS A 26 -22.67 0.55 118.87
N ALA A 27 -23.79 0.15 119.47
CA ALA A 27 -24.72 -0.78 118.84
C ALA A 27 -25.71 0.00 117.95
N LEU A 28 -25.67 -0.26 116.64
CA LEU A 28 -26.62 0.30 115.67
C LEU A 28 -28.04 -0.26 115.95
N PRO A 29 -29.09 0.58 115.97
CA PRO A 29 -30.45 0.13 116.19
C PRO A 29 -30.89 -0.74 115.01
N VAL A 30 -31.31 -1.98 115.30
CA VAL A 30 -31.86 -2.92 114.32
C VAL A 30 -33.36 -3.00 114.56
N GLU A 31 -34.18 -2.66 113.55
CA GLU A 31 -35.65 -2.54 113.69
C GLU A 31 -36.35 -3.85 114.09
N ASN A 32 -35.73 -5.01 113.88
CA ASN A 32 -36.28 -6.30 114.29
C ASN A 32 -35.19 -7.23 114.82
N VAL A 33 -35.54 -7.97 115.86
CA VAL A 33 -34.68 -8.95 116.53
C VAL A 33 -34.44 -10.14 115.59
N ARG A 34 -33.26 -10.22 114.96
CA ARG A 34 -32.94 -11.26 113.95
C ARG A 34 -32.49 -12.60 114.53
N TYR A 35 -31.85 -12.59 115.70
CA TYR A 35 -31.12 -13.75 116.22
C TYR A 35 -31.53 -14.20 117.63
N ILE A 36 -32.51 -13.53 118.27
CA ILE A 36 -32.98 -13.88 119.62
C ILE A 36 -34.43 -14.37 119.50
N GLY A 37 -34.68 -15.58 119.99
CA GLY A 37 -35.99 -16.24 119.90
C GLY A 37 -36.11 -17.25 118.75
N ARG A 38 -36.72 -18.40 119.02
CA ARG A 38 -36.88 -19.53 118.07
C ARG A 38 -37.72 -19.16 116.85
N THR A 39 -38.69 -18.26 117.01
CA THR A 39 -39.62 -17.79 115.97
C THR A 39 -38.98 -16.78 115.01
N ALA A 40 -38.16 -15.85 115.52
CA ALA A 40 -37.45 -14.87 114.69
C ALA A 40 -36.39 -15.53 113.79
N ARG A 41 -35.64 -16.51 114.32
CA ARG A 41 -34.69 -17.30 113.51
C ARG A 41 -35.38 -18.13 112.42
N LYS A 42 -36.61 -18.61 112.68
CA LYS A 42 -37.39 -19.37 111.70
C LYS A 42 -37.84 -18.46 110.54
N ARG A 43 -38.40 -17.28 110.84
CA ARG A 43 -38.79 -16.29 109.81
C ARG A 43 -37.62 -15.81 108.97
N PHE A 44 -36.49 -15.45 109.58
CA PHE A 44 -35.31 -15.03 108.82
C PHE A 44 -34.77 -16.15 107.92
N ARG A 45 -34.81 -17.41 108.38
CA ARG A 45 -34.45 -18.57 107.55
C ARG A 45 -35.43 -18.75 106.38
N GLU A 46 -36.73 -18.62 106.61
CA GLU A 46 -37.76 -18.70 105.55
C GLU A 46 -37.59 -17.58 104.51
N GLU A 47 -37.34 -16.34 104.93
CA GLU A 47 -37.07 -15.21 104.02
C GLU A 47 -35.78 -15.39 103.20
N GLN A 48 -34.71 -15.93 103.79
CA GLN A 48 -33.49 -16.23 103.03
C GLN A 48 -33.67 -17.40 102.06
N ILE A 49 -34.44 -18.42 102.43
CA ILE A 49 -34.78 -19.53 101.53
C ILE A 49 -35.57 -18.98 100.33
N GLU A 50 -36.60 -18.17 100.56
CA GLU A 50 -37.41 -17.59 99.48
C GLU A 50 -36.57 -16.68 98.57
N ARG A 51 -35.63 -15.91 99.12
CA ARG A 51 -34.70 -15.10 98.33
C ARG A 51 -33.80 -15.97 97.44
N PHE A 52 -33.19 -17.02 97.99
CA PHE A 52 -32.32 -17.91 97.23
C PHE A 52 -33.09 -18.75 96.22
N GLU A 53 -34.35 -19.11 96.49
CA GLU A 53 -35.23 -19.79 95.55
C GLU A 53 -35.54 -18.91 94.33
N LYS A 54 -35.85 -17.61 94.55
CA LYS A 54 -36.03 -16.64 93.46
C LYS A 54 -34.75 -16.44 92.64
N GLU A 55 -33.60 -16.32 93.30
CA GLU A 55 -32.32 -16.15 92.62
C GLU A 55 -31.94 -17.40 91.79
N LEU A 56 -32.27 -18.60 92.29
CA LEU A 56 -32.12 -19.86 91.56
C LEU A 56 -33.04 -19.93 90.33
N GLU A 57 -34.27 -19.43 90.44
CA GLU A 57 -35.23 -19.38 89.35
C GLU A 57 -34.76 -18.44 88.24
N GLU A 58 -34.33 -17.23 88.58
CA GLU A 58 -33.75 -16.28 87.61
C GLU A 58 -32.49 -16.83 86.90
N LEU A 59 -31.62 -17.52 87.64
CA LEU A 59 -30.42 -18.14 87.06
C LEU A 59 -30.78 -19.31 86.13
N ARG A 60 -31.83 -20.07 86.44
CA ARG A 60 -32.34 -21.13 85.56
C ARG A 60 -32.89 -20.56 84.26
N ASP A 61 -33.66 -19.47 84.32
CA ASP A 61 -34.18 -18.81 83.13
C ASP A 61 -33.07 -18.24 82.25
N LYS A 62 -32.07 -17.58 82.85
CA LYS A 62 -30.88 -17.11 82.13
C LYS A 62 -30.13 -18.26 81.45
N LYS A 63 -29.99 -19.41 82.14
CA LYS A 63 -29.36 -20.60 81.56
C LYS A 63 -30.14 -21.13 80.35
N ILE A 64 -31.48 -21.13 80.40
CA ILE A 64 -32.32 -21.57 79.29
C ILE A 64 -32.14 -20.65 78.09
N VAL A 65 -32.18 -19.33 78.29
CA VAL A 65 -31.98 -18.33 77.22
C VAL A 65 -30.62 -18.49 76.55
N ILE A 66 -29.55 -18.62 77.34
CA ILE A 66 -28.19 -18.81 76.80
C ILE A 66 -28.08 -20.14 76.06
N SER A 67 -28.68 -21.22 76.58
CA SER A 67 -28.64 -22.53 75.94
C SER A 67 -29.36 -22.55 74.59
N ASN A 68 -30.49 -21.83 74.48
CA ASN A 68 -31.19 -21.68 73.21
C ASN A 68 -30.35 -20.86 72.22
N ARG A 69 -29.73 -19.77 72.66
CA ARG A 69 -28.84 -18.96 71.82
C ARG A 69 -27.65 -19.75 71.26
N ILE A 70 -27.05 -20.62 72.09
CA ILE A 70 -25.96 -21.51 71.65
C ILE A 70 -26.47 -22.49 70.59
N ARG A 71 -27.68 -23.02 70.74
CA ARG A 71 -28.29 -23.92 69.75
C ARG A 71 -28.49 -23.20 68.42
N ASP A 72 -29.10 -22.02 68.43
CA ASP A 72 -29.35 -21.24 67.22
C ASP A 72 -28.04 -20.92 66.46
N ILE A 73 -26.98 -20.56 67.20
CA ILE A 73 -25.66 -20.29 66.60
C ILE A 73 -25.07 -21.55 65.97
N ASN A 74 -25.19 -22.71 66.62
CA ASN A 74 -24.70 -23.98 66.06
C ASN A 74 -25.49 -24.41 64.81
N ASP A 75 -26.79 -24.13 64.77
CA ASP A 75 -27.62 -24.39 63.59
C ASP A 75 -27.17 -23.49 62.42
N VAL A 76 -26.86 -22.22 62.66
CA VAL A 76 -26.30 -21.32 61.64
C VAL A 76 -24.93 -21.80 61.15
N ILE A 77 -24.06 -22.25 62.07
CA ILE A 77 -22.73 -22.77 61.71
C ILE A 77 -22.83 -24.04 60.85
N THR A 78 -23.77 -24.93 61.16
CA THR A 78 -23.98 -26.16 60.38
C THR A 78 -24.54 -25.86 59.00
N VAL A 79 -25.51 -24.93 58.88
CA VAL A 79 -26.00 -24.46 57.57
C VAL A 79 -24.86 -23.83 56.76
N ALA A 80 -24.04 -22.97 57.36
CA ALA A 80 -22.91 -22.35 56.67
C ALA A 80 -21.86 -23.38 56.20
N LYS A 81 -21.58 -24.41 56.99
CA LYS A 81 -20.69 -25.52 56.59
C LYS A 81 -21.26 -26.30 55.41
N ASN A 82 -22.54 -26.66 55.46
CA ASN A 82 -23.19 -27.38 54.36
C ASN A 82 -23.15 -26.54 53.07
N SER A 83 -23.41 -25.23 53.15
CA SER A 83 -23.30 -24.32 52.00
C SER A 83 -21.88 -24.19 51.45
N LEU A 84 -20.86 -24.31 52.30
CA LEU A 84 -19.45 -24.31 51.88
C LEU A 84 -19.08 -25.62 51.15
N ASP A 85 -19.59 -26.74 51.64
CA ASP A 85 -19.34 -28.07 51.05
C ASP A 85 -20.07 -28.24 49.70
N ASP A 86 -21.28 -27.67 49.56
CA ASP A 86 -22.04 -27.61 48.31
C ASP A 86 -21.54 -26.53 47.33
N PHE A 87 -20.57 -25.70 47.74
CA PHE A 87 -20.03 -24.66 46.87
C PHE A 87 -19.32 -25.31 45.66
N PRO A 88 -19.70 -24.97 44.41
CA PRO A 88 -19.17 -25.61 43.23
C PRO A 88 -17.66 -25.37 43.12
N LYS A 89 -16.91 -26.46 42.92
CA LYS A 89 -15.46 -26.41 42.77
C LYS A 89 -15.08 -25.98 41.36
N ASP A 90 -13.98 -25.26 41.24
CA ASP A 90 -13.45 -24.72 39.97
C ASP A 90 -12.66 -25.75 39.14
N ALA A 91 -12.56 -27.00 39.60
CA ALA A 91 -11.78 -28.06 38.97
C ALA A 91 -12.21 -28.33 37.52
N ASP A 92 -13.52 -28.47 37.26
CA ASP A 92 -14.06 -28.74 35.91
C ASP A 92 -13.85 -27.54 34.97
N LEU A 93 -13.91 -26.32 35.51
CA LEU A 93 -13.63 -25.08 34.79
C LEU A 93 -12.15 -24.97 34.43
N GLN A 94 -11.26 -25.32 35.36
CA GLN A 94 -9.82 -25.35 35.11
C GLN A 94 -9.43 -26.42 34.08
N GLU A 95 -10.04 -27.62 34.14
CA GLU A 95 -9.79 -28.67 33.16
C GLU A 95 -10.28 -28.26 31.77
N SER A 96 -11.50 -27.71 31.68
CA SER A 96 -12.06 -27.15 30.45
C SER A 96 -11.17 -26.03 29.87
N PHE A 97 -10.63 -25.17 30.74
CA PHE A 97 -9.71 -24.12 30.32
C PHE A 97 -8.39 -24.68 29.76
N ARG A 98 -7.80 -25.71 30.39
CA ARG A 98 -6.61 -26.39 29.87
C ARG A 98 -6.87 -27.04 28.51
N HIS A 99 -8.05 -27.63 28.29
CA HIS A 99 -8.45 -28.16 26.99
C HIS A 99 -8.54 -27.07 25.92
N ILE A 100 -9.12 -25.92 26.25
CA ILE A 100 -9.20 -24.76 25.35
C ILE A 100 -7.80 -24.22 25.04
N GLU A 101 -6.93 -24.12 26.04
CA GLU A 101 -5.55 -23.65 25.88
C GLU A 101 -4.76 -24.57 24.95
N LYS A 102 -4.86 -25.89 25.15
CA LYS A 102 -4.23 -26.89 24.29
C LYS A 102 -4.77 -26.83 22.85
N ALA A 103 -6.08 -26.74 22.68
CA ALA A 103 -6.69 -26.61 21.36
C ALA A 103 -6.25 -25.33 20.63
N ARG A 104 -6.13 -24.21 21.36
CA ARG A 104 -5.59 -22.95 20.79
C ARG A 104 -4.14 -23.11 20.38
N PHE A 105 -3.31 -23.75 21.18
CA PHE A 105 -1.92 -24.03 20.83
C PHE A 105 -1.82 -24.87 19.55
N ASP A 106 -2.60 -25.96 19.46
CA ASP A 106 -2.63 -26.85 18.29
C ASP A 106 -3.10 -26.11 17.03
N ILE A 107 -4.14 -25.27 17.12
CA ILE A 107 -4.58 -24.42 16.00
C ILE A 107 -3.44 -23.52 15.51
N THR A 108 -2.66 -22.96 16.44
CA THR A 108 -1.55 -22.07 16.10
C THR A 108 -0.44 -22.82 15.36
N GLN A 109 -0.10 -24.03 15.84
CA GLN A 109 0.86 -24.92 15.17
C GLN A 109 0.38 -25.34 13.78
N PHE A 110 -0.90 -25.71 13.63
CA PHE A 110 -1.46 -26.07 12.33
C PHE A 110 -1.50 -24.91 11.36
N LYS A 111 -1.82 -23.68 11.83
CA LYS A 111 -1.75 -22.47 10.99
C LYS A 111 -0.35 -22.22 10.45
N GLN A 112 0.68 -22.33 11.30
CA GLN A 112 2.07 -22.19 10.87
C GLN A 112 2.45 -23.27 9.83
N ARG A 113 2.01 -24.50 10.03
CA ARG A 113 2.29 -25.59 9.09
C ARG A 113 1.56 -25.41 7.75
N ILE A 114 0.32 -24.94 7.77
CA ILE A 114 -0.43 -24.59 6.55
C ILE A 114 0.28 -23.46 5.81
N GLN A 115 0.73 -22.42 6.51
CA GLN A 115 1.47 -21.32 5.90
C GLN A 115 2.75 -21.83 5.23
N HIS A 116 3.54 -22.65 5.92
CA HIS A 116 4.76 -23.22 5.34
C HIS A 116 4.48 -24.09 4.09
N LEU A 117 3.47 -24.96 4.15
CA LEU A 117 3.07 -25.79 2.99
C LEU A 117 2.55 -24.94 1.83
N SER A 118 1.83 -23.84 2.12
CA SER A 118 1.33 -22.92 1.08
C SER A 118 2.47 -22.19 0.38
N GLU A 119 3.52 -21.82 1.11
CA GLU A 119 4.72 -21.20 0.54
C GLU A 119 5.47 -22.20 -0.37
N GLN A 120 5.61 -23.45 0.08
CA GLN A 120 6.21 -24.52 -0.73
C GLN A 120 5.42 -24.77 -2.03
N ILE A 121 4.09 -24.79 -1.96
CA ILE A 121 3.24 -24.93 -3.16
C ILE A 121 3.46 -23.75 -4.11
N LYS A 122 3.55 -22.53 -3.57
CA LYS A 122 3.78 -21.31 -4.35
C LYS A 122 5.15 -21.35 -5.05
N GLU A 123 6.21 -21.79 -4.37
CA GLU A 123 7.54 -21.99 -4.96
C GLU A 123 7.50 -23.03 -6.08
N ILE A 124 6.91 -24.20 -5.83
CA ILE A 124 6.76 -25.26 -6.86
C ILE A 124 5.98 -24.73 -8.06
N HIS A 125 4.91 -23.98 -7.84
CA HIS A 125 4.10 -23.42 -8.92
C HIS A 125 4.86 -22.34 -9.71
N GLN A 126 5.64 -21.50 -9.05
CA GLN A 126 6.53 -20.55 -9.73
C GLN A 126 7.58 -21.27 -10.58
N HIS A 127 8.20 -22.34 -10.07
CA HIS A 127 9.14 -23.15 -10.84
C HIS A 127 8.47 -23.80 -12.05
N TYR A 128 7.29 -24.40 -11.86
CA TYR A 128 6.50 -24.98 -12.95
C TYR A 128 6.14 -23.93 -14.01
N SER A 129 5.68 -22.75 -13.59
CA SER A 129 5.30 -21.65 -14.50
C SER A 129 6.50 -21.12 -15.27
N LYS A 130 7.68 -20.97 -14.64
CA LYS A 130 8.94 -20.62 -15.31
C LYS A 130 9.31 -21.65 -16.38
N VAL A 131 9.29 -22.94 -16.04
CA VAL A 131 9.62 -24.01 -17.00
C VAL A 131 8.62 -24.04 -18.15
N LYS A 132 7.32 -23.90 -17.85
CA LYS A 132 6.26 -23.81 -18.86
C LYS A 132 6.45 -22.60 -19.78
N GLY A 133 6.80 -21.44 -19.22
CA GLY A 133 7.09 -20.22 -19.97
C GLY A 133 8.28 -20.39 -20.93
N ILE A 134 9.38 -21.00 -20.47
CA ILE A 134 10.55 -21.31 -21.32
C ILE A 134 10.17 -22.24 -22.47
N ILE A 135 9.34 -23.25 -22.20
CA ILE A 135 8.82 -24.17 -23.22
C ILE A 135 7.96 -23.38 -24.22
N ASP A 136 7.01 -22.57 -23.75
CA ASP A 136 6.12 -21.77 -24.62
C ASP A 136 6.91 -20.75 -25.47
N GLU A 137 7.91 -20.07 -24.91
CA GLU A 137 8.77 -19.13 -25.64
C GLU A 137 9.53 -19.83 -26.78
N LYS A 138 10.17 -20.97 -26.49
CA LYS A 138 10.93 -21.72 -27.49
C LYS A 138 10.05 -22.35 -28.56
N ILE A 139 8.78 -22.66 -28.25
CA ILE A 139 7.85 -23.35 -29.16
C ILE A 139 6.94 -22.38 -29.92
N ARG A 140 6.84 -21.10 -29.56
CA ARG A 140 6.02 -20.11 -30.29
C ARG A 140 6.24 -20.09 -31.80
N GLN A 141 7.45 -20.40 -32.26
CA GLN A 141 7.80 -20.43 -33.68
C GLN A 141 7.57 -21.79 -34.35
N PHE A 142 7.39 -22.87 -33.56
CA PHE A 142 7.22 -24.23 -34.04
C PHE A 142 5.78 -24.69 -33.78
N ASN A 143 5.01 -24.97 -34.84
CA ASN A 143 3.62 -25.40 -34.75
C ASN A 143 3.50 -26.89 -34.31
N ILE A 144 4.08 -27.23 -33.16
CA ILE A 144 4.12 -28.57 -32.59
C ILE A 144 3.19 -28.63 -31.38
N GLU A 145 2.40 -29.70 -31.30
CA GLU A 145 1.49 -29.92 -30.18
C GLU A 145 2.25 -30.06 -28.85
N ARG A 146 1.68 -29.51 -27.76
CA ARG A 146 2.33 -29.41 -26.45
C ARG A 146 2.28 -30.74 -25.68
N SER A 147 2.96 -31.74 -26.21
CA SER A 147 3.01 -33.09 -25.65
C SER A 147 4.41 -33.67 -25.76
N LEU A 148 4.86 -34.38 -24.73
CA LEU A 148 6.14 -35.09 -24.73
C LEU A 148 6.28 -36.02 -25.96
N LYS A 149 5.18 -36.69 -26.34
CA LYS A 149 5.16 -37.58 -27.51
C LYS A 149 5.36 -36.81 -28.82
N ALA A 150 4.75 -35.63 -28.95
CA ALA A 150 4.90 -34.78 -30.13
C ALA A 150 6.34 -34.26 -30.27
N TYR A 151 6.99 -33.88 -29.17
CA TYR A 151 8.40 -33.47 -29.20
C TYR A 151 9.34 -34.62 -29.57
N GLN A 152 9.11 -35.82 -29.04
CA GLN A 152 9.90 -37.01 -29.41
C GLN A 152 9.76 -37.35 -30.89
N GLN A 153 8.54 -37.26 -31.43
CA GLN A 153 8.30 -37.42 -32.86
C GLN A 153 9.01 -36.34 -33.68
N ALA A 154 8.91 -35.06 -33.32
CA ALA A 154 9.58 -33.97 -34.03
C ALA A 154 11.10 -34.16 -34.07
N VAL A 155 11.72 -34.58 -32.96
CA VAL A 155 13.15 -34.91 -32.93
C VAL A 155 13.49 -36.08 -33.86
N SER A 156 12.65 -37.12 -33.90
CA SER A 156 12.87 -38.25 -34.80
C SER A 156 12.79 -37.85 -36.29
N VAL A 157 11.84 -36.98 -36.63
CA VAL A 157 11.66 -36.44 -38.00
C VAL A 157 12.84 -35.54 -38.36
N MET A 158 13.28 -34.66 -37.47
CA MET A 158 14.45 -33.80 -37.69
C MET A 158 15.73 -34.59 -37.91
N LYS A 159 15.96 -35.67 -37.14
CA LYS A 159 17.11 -36.56 -37.35
C LYS A 159 17.05 -37.26 -38.71
N ARG A 160 15.86 -37.68 -39.14
CA ARG A 160 15.66 -38.26 -40.46
C ARG A 160 15.92 -37.23 -41.57
N TYR A 161 15.36 -36.03 -41.46
CA TYR A 161 15.60 -34.93 -42.38
C TYR A 161 17.09 -34.60 -42.52
N GLN A 162 17.83 -34.49 -41.40
CA GLN A 162 19.26 -34.24 -41.42
C GLN A 162 20.03 -35.34 -42.17
N LYS A 163 19.65 -36.59 -41.97
CA LYS A 163 20.25 -37.73 -42.68
C LYS A 163 19.95 -37.68 -44.18
N ASP A 164 18.71 -37.37 -44.54
CA ASP A 164 18.28 -37.28 -45.94
C ASP A 164 18.94 -36.09 -46.66
N LEU A 165 19.07 -34.94 -45.98
CA LEU A 165 19.78 -33.76 -46.48
C LEU A 165 21.26 -34.05 -46.71
N PHE A 166 21.94 -34.72 -45.78
CA PHE A 166 23.34 -35.12 -45.96
C PHE A 166 23.49 -36.11 -47.13
N GLY A 167 22.51 -37.00 -47.31
CA GLY A 167 22.45 -37.88 -48.49
C GLY A 167 22.33 -37.09 -49.80
N LEU A 168 21.45 -36.09 -49.83
CA LEU A 168 21.25 -35.22 -50.99
C LEU A 168 22.50 -34.37 -51.27
N GLU A 169 23.11 -33.78 -50.26
CA GLU A 169 24.36 -33.01 -50.39
C GLU A 169 25.46 -33.88 -51.00
N LYS A 170 25.64 -35.11 -50.51
CA LYS A 170 26.60 -36.06 -51.08
C LYS A 170 26.29 -36.37 -52.55
N GLN A 171 25.03 -36.63 -52.89
CA GLN A 171 24.63 -36.88 -54.28
C GLN A 171 24.83 -35.65 -55.17
N HIS A 172 24.56 -34.45 -54.66
CA HIS A 172 24.79 -33.20 -55.39
C HIS A 172 26.27 -32.96 -55.64
N ILE A 173 27.13 -33.19 -54.65
CA ILE A 173 28.60 -33.12 -54.82
C ILE A 173 29.06 -34.13 -55.87
N GLN A 174 28.54 -35.36 -55.84
CA GLN A 174 28.84 -36.37 -56.87
C GLN A 174 28.41 -35.90 -58.25
N TYR A 175 27.18 -35.38 -58.39
CA TYR A 175 26.68 -34.83 -59.64
C TYR A 175 27.56 -33.70 -60.18
N VAL A 176 27.93 -32.73 -59.34
CA VAL A 176 28.80 -31.61 -59.74
C VAL A 176 30.17 -32.11 -60.20
N ASN A 177 30.74 -33.10 -59.51
CA ASN A 177 32.03 -33.68 -59.90
C ASN A 177 31.94 -34.46 -61.22
N GLU A 178 30.87 -35.25 -61.43
CA GLU A 178 30.67 -35.94 -62.71
C GLU A 178 30.39 -34.96 -63.85
N ALA A 179 29.63 -33.88 -63.61
CA ALA A 179 29.41 -32.83 -64.60
C ALA A 179 30.73 -32.16 -65.02
N LYS A 180 31.62 -31.84 -64.06
CA LYS A 180 32.97 -31.33 -64.36
C LYS A 180 33.79 -32.32 -65.19
N ARG A 181 33.78 -33.61 -64.81
CA ARG A 181 34.47 -34.66 -65.58
C ARG A 181 33.93 -34.80 -67.01
N MET A 182 32.63 -34.60 -67.22
CA MET A 182 32.06 -34.63 -68.57
C MET A 182 32.58 -33.47 -69.41
N VAL A 183 32.67 -32.26 -68.86
CA VAL A 183 33.27 -31.10 -69.55
C VAL A 183 34.75 -31.37 -69.84
N ASP A 184 35.54 -31.84 -68.87
CA ASP A 184 36.95 -32.17 -69.10
C ASP A 184 37.12 -33.25 -70.20
N LYS A 185 36.16 -34.16 -70.32
CA LYS A 185 36.15 -35.20 -71.37
C LYS A 185 35.72 -34.67 -72.72
N GLU A 186 34.79 -33.72 -72.77
CA GLU A 186 34.42 -33.01 -74.00
C GLU A 186 35.58 -32.17 -74.53
N ASP A 187 36.31 -31.47 -73.66
CA ASP A 187 37.51 -30.72 -74.02
C ASP A 187 38.61 -31.66 -74.57
N GLN A 188 38.88 -32.78 -73.88
CA GLN A 188 39.82 -33.79 -74.38
C GLN A 188 39.41 -34.37 -75.74
N LEU A 189 38.11 -34.56 -75.98
CA LEU A 189 37.60 -35.01 -77.28
C LEU A 189 37.76 -33.94 -78.35
N MET A 190 37.63 -32.67 -78.00
CA MET A 190 37.85 -31.55 -78.91
C MET A 190 39.32 -31.45 -79.29
N GLU A 191 40.25 -31.49 -78.33
CA GLU A 191 41.69 -31.53 -78.58
C GLU A 191 42.09 -32.71 -79.48
N LEU A 192 41.53 -33.91 -79.22
CA LEU A 192 41.76 -35.09 -80.06
C LEU A 192 41.23 -34.90 -81.49
N ARG A 193 40.09 -34.22 -81.67
CA ARG A 193 39.53 -33.93 -83.00
C ARG A 193 40.38 -32.92 -83.75
N GLU A 194 40.79 -31.84 -83.09
CA GLU A 194 41.71 -30.86 -83.67
C GLU A 194 43.03 -31.53 -84.07
N GLY A 195 43.58 -32.40 -83.22
CA GLY A 195 44.76 -33.20 -83.58
C GLY A 195 44.55 -34.14 -84.77
N ILE A 196 43.36 -34.72 -84.94
CA ILE A 196 43.02 -35.51 -86.13
C ILE A 196 42.98 -34.62 -87.38
N ASP A 197 42.38 -33.44 -87.29
CA ASP A 197 42.30 -32.48 -88.40
C ASP A 197 43.69 -31.95 -88.80
N GLU A 198 44.55 -31.66 -87.83
CA GLU A 198 45.96 -31.31 -88.06
C GLU A 198 46.71 -32.43 -88.77
N LEU A 199 46.63 -33.67 -88.27
CA LEU A 199 47.25 -34.82 -88.92
C LEU A 199 46.71 -35.05 -90.34
N GLN A 200 45.42 -34.79 -90.57
CA GLN A 200 44.82 -34.89 -91.90
C GLN A 200 45.31 -33.76 -92.83
N GLY A 201 45.52 -32.56 -92.28
CA GLY A 201 46.22 -31.46 -92.94
C GLY A 201 47.65 -31.86 -93.35
N ASP A 202 48.43 -32.43 -92.44
CA ASP A 202 49.79 -32.90 -92.68
C ASP A 202 49.83 -34.00 -93.76
N VAL A 203 48.87 -34.92 -93.75
CA VAL A 203 48.70 -35.92 -94.81
C VAL A 203 48.40 -35.25 -96.15
N ASN A 204 47.49 -34.28 -96.21
CA ASN A 204 47.16 -33.56 -97.44
C ASN A 204 48.35 -32.76 -97.98
N VAL A 205 49.12 -32.11 -97.11
CA VAL A 205 50.35 -31.38 -97.48
C VAL A 205 51.39 -32.36 -98.00
N SER A 206 51.63 -33.46 -97.32
CA SER A 206 52.58 -34.49 -97.76
C SER A 206 52.17 -35.10 -99.12
N THR A 207 50.87 -35.28 -99.34
CA THR A 207 50.31 -35.79 -100.61
C THR A 207 50.49 -34.76 -101.73
N SER A 208 50.18 -33.49 -101.47
CA SER A 208 50.38 -32.38 -102.42
C SER A 208 51.85 -32.15 -102.74
N GLN A 209 52.75 -32.29 -101.75
CA GLN A 209 54.20 -32.22 -101.96
C GLN A 209 54.68 -33.39 -102.82
N ALA A 210 54.18 -34.61 -102.61
CA ALA A 210 54.48 -35.73 -103.48
C ALA A 210 54.01 -35.52 -104.93
N GLU A 211 52.84 -34.90 -105.13
CA GLU A 211 52.32 -34.52 -106.44
C GLU A 211 53.11 -33.37 -107.08
N THR A 212 53.48 -32.37 -106.29
CA THR A 212 54.28 -31.22 -106.74
C THR A 212 55.70 -31.66 -107.08
N HIS A 213 56.32 -32.56 -106.31
CA HIS A 213 57.60 -33.14 -106.68
C HIS A 213 57.50 -33.99 -107.95
N LYS A 214 56.40 -34.70 -108.18
CA LYS A 214 56.12 -35.35 -109.47
C LYS A 214 56.01 -34.34 -110.63
N GLN A 215 55.28 -33.25 -110.43
CA GLN A 215 55.11 -32.21 -111.45
C GLN A 215 56.39 -31.41 -111.68
N ASN A 216 57.19 -31.15 -110.64
CA ASN A 216 58.47 -30.47 -110.73
C ASN A 216 59.54 -31.35 -111.37
N ILE A 217 59.50 -32.67 -111.20
CA ILE A 217 60.30 -33.59 -112.01
C ILE A 217 59.91 -33.46 -113.49
N HIS A 218 58.61 -33.35 -113.80
CA HIS A 218 58.11 -33.14 -115.16
C HIS A 218 58.43 -31.74 -115.73
N HIS A 219 58.40 -30.70 -114.90
CA HIS A 219 58.69 -29.32 -115.29
C HIS A 219 60.20 -29.04 -115.36
N MET A 220 61.04 -29.66 -114.52
CA MET A 220 62.51 -29.58 -114.65
C MET A 220 63.00 -30.24 -115.94
N GLU A 221 62.24 -31.19 -116.51
CA GLU A 221 62.48 -31.72 -117.85
C GLU A 221 62.04 -30.77 -118.98
N GLN A 222 61.18 -29.79 -118.71
CA GLN A 222 60.61 -28.86 -119.70
C GLN A 222 61.15 -27.41 -119.60
N GLN A 223 61.78 -27.02 -118.50
CA GLN A 223 62.31 -25.67 -118.26
C GLN A 223 63.83 -25.54 -118.48
N LEU A 224 64.41 -26.42 -119.31
CA LEU A 224 65.76 -26.27 -119.87
C LEU A 224 65.78 -25.45 -121.17
N ASP A 225 64.68 -24.76 -121.52
CA ASP A 225 64.58 -23.84 -122.67
C ASP A 225 63.97 -22.48 -122.28
N LEU A 226 64.88 -21.52 -122.04
CA LEU A 226 64.80 -20.07 -122.26
C LEU A 226 63.97 -19.14 -121.33
N GLU A 227 64.73 -18.19 -120.75
CA GLU A 227 64.34 -16.97 -120.05
C GLU A 227 63.81 -15.85 -120.98
N GLY A 228 63.12 -14.87 -120.38
CA GLY A 228 63.23 -13.48 -120.85
C GLY A 228 62.06 -12.57 -120.49
N ALA A 229 62.20 -11.77 -119.43
CA ALA A 229 61.29 -10.71 -118.98
C ALA A 229 61.83 -9.31 -119.33
N ALA A 230 60.95 -8.30 -119.53
CA ALA A 230 61.08 -6.92 -119.01
C ALA A 230 60.13 -5.89 -119.70
N ASP A 231 59.01 -5.49 -119.05
CA ASP A 231 58.26 -4.27 -119.47
C ASP A 231 57.52 -3.48 -118.35
N ILE A 232 57.76 -3.74 -117.05
CA ILE A 232 57.07 -3.05 -115.92
C ILE A 232 57.95 -1.95 -115.30
N ARG A 233 58.44 -1.00 -116.09
CA ARG A 233 59.30 0.10 -115.58
C ARG A 233 58.85 1.53 -115.93
N LYS A 234 57.67 1.73 -116.54
CA LYS A 234 57.20 3.06 -116.94
C LYS A 234 56.06 3.68 -116.12
N GLU A 235 55.33 2.93 -115.28
CA GLU A 235 54.17 3.47 -114.52
C GLU A 235 54.52 4.09 -113.15
N ILE A 236 55.75 3.95 -112.65
CA ILE A 236 56.11 4.30 -111.27
C ILE A 236 56.32 5.83 -111.05
N ILE A 237 56.54 6.59 -112.13
CA ILE A 237 56.98 7.99 -112.01
C ILE A 237 55.81 8.96 -111.77
N GLU A 238 54.58 8.62 -112.22
CA GLU A 238 53.42 9.53 -112.16
C GLU A 238 52.74 9.59 -110.78
N VAL A 239 52.93 8.57 -109.93
CA VAL A 239 52.32 8.47 -108.59
C VAL A 239 53.10 9.26 -107.53
N GLN A 240 54.37 9.58 -107.77
CA GLN A 240 55.25 10.21 -106.77
C GLN A 240 54.98 11.72 -106.54
N GLU A 241 54.44 12.44 -107.53
CA GLU A 241 54.20 13.89 -107.39
C GLU A 241 52.92 14.20 -106.59
N ARG A 242 51.87 13.37 -106.71
CA ARG A 242 50.59 13.55 -106.00
C ARG A 242 50.66 13.30 -104.48
N LEU A 243 51.69 12.58 -104.03
CA LEU A 243 51.94 12.24 -102.63
C LEU A 243 52.53 13.39 -101.80
N LYS A 244 53.11 14.40 -102.47
CA LYS A 244 53.85 15.48 -101.80
C LYS A 244 52.91 16.58 -101.27
N GLU A 245 51.88 16.97 -102.03
CA GLU A 245 50.90 18.00 -101.63
C GLU A 245 49.97 17.56 -100.48
N ILE A 246 49.64 16.27 -100.38
CA ILE A 246 48.75 15.75 -99.33
C ILE A 246 49.46 15.74 -97.96
N ASN A 247 50.79 15.52 -97.95
CA ASN A 247 51.57 15.43 -96.72
C ASN A 247 51.72 16.76 -95.96
N ASP A 248 51.79 17.89 -96.67
CA ASP A 248 51.95 19.20 -96.02
C ASP A 248 50.65 19.69 -95.36
N ASN A 249 49.47 19.32 -95.90
CA ASN A 249 48.17 19.58 -95.27
C ASN A 249 47.90 18.66 -94.06
N LEU A 250 48.52 17.48 -94.02
CA LEU A 250 48.41 16.53 -92.91
C LEU A 250 49.13 17.03 -91.65
N LYS A 251 50.34 17.58 -91.81
CA LYS A 251 51.16 18.09 -90.69
C LYS A 251 50.51 19.23 -89.90
N THR A 252 49.77 20.12 -90.55
CA THR A 252 49.11 21.26 -89.86
C THR A 252 47.85 20.84 -89.09
N LYS A 253 47.14 19.81 -89.56
CA LYS A 253 45.98 19.21 -88.89
C LYS A 253 46.39 18.24 -87.76
N GLU A 254 47.53 17.56 -87.88
CA GLU A 254 48.07 16.68 -86.83
C GLU A 254 48.50 17.42 -85.55
N ILE A 255 48.91 18.69 -85.65
CA ILE A 255 49.32 19.49 -84.48
C ILE A 255 48.12 20.08 -83.73
N THR A 256 47.03 20.41 -84.43
CA THR A 256 45.84 21.08 -83.85
C THR A 256 44.75 20.11 -83.34
N LYS A 257 44.75 18.88 -83.83
CA LYS A 257 43.83 17.81 -83.39
C LYS A 257 44.03 17.38 -81.92
N PRO A 258 45.26 17.04 -81.45
CA PRO A 258 45.45 16.54 -80.08
C PRO A 258 45.16 17.61 -79.02
N THR A 259 45.44 18.89 -79.27
CA THR A 259 45.12 19.97 -78.33
C THR A 259 43.61 20.16 -78.16
N LYS A 260 42.86 20.19 -79.27
CA LYS A 260 41.39 20.23 -79.24
C LYS A 260 40.78 18.97 -78.62
N GLU A 261 41.35 17.79 -78.84
CA GLU A 261 40.92 16.53 -78.21
C GLU A 261 41.18 16.53 -76.70
N THR A 262 42.32 17.06 -76.23
CA THR A 262 42.58 17.19 -74.78
C THR A 262 41.62 18.16 -74.10
N GLU A 263 41.28 19.28 -74.74
CA GLU A 263 40.34 20.26 -74.19
C GLU A 263 38.89 19.75 -74.19
N LEU A 264 38.49 19.03 -75.26
CA LEU A 264 37.21 18.32 -75.30
C LEU A 264 37.13 17.26 -74.19
N ASN A 265 38.18 16.45 -74.00
CA ASN A 265 38.23 15.45 -72.93
C ASN A 265 38.19 16.08 -71.54
N HIS A 266 38.83 17.23 -71.34
CA HIS A 266 38.74 17.98 -70.09
C HIS A 266 37.31 18.49 -69.83
N GLN A 267 36.67 19.10 -70.84
CA GLN A 267 35.30 19.58 -70.70
C GLN A 267 34.29 18.44 -70.50
N LEU A 268 34.48 17.29 -71.15
CA LEU A 268 33.66 16.10 -70.94
C LEU A 268 33.81 15.55 -69.50
N LYS A 269 35.03 15.52 -68.96
CA LYS A 269 35.26 15.13 -67.55
C LYS A 269 34.64 16.12 -66.56
N GLU A 270 34.70 17.42 -66.83
CA GLU A 270 34.05 18.44 -65.98
C GLU A 270 32.52 18.38 -66.07
N LEU A 271 31.97 18.08 -67.25
CA LEU A 271 30.54 17.88 -67.43
C LEU A 271 30.05 16.64 -66.66
N ASP A 272 30.78 15.54 -66.75
CA ASP A 272 30.50 14.28 -66.02
C ASP A 272 30.54 14.50 -64.50
N ARG A 273 31.57 15.19 -63.98
CA ARG A 273 31.65 15.60 -62.57
C ARG A 273 30.43 16.42 -62.13
N LYS A 274 30.02 17.42 -62.91
CA LYS A 274 28.84 18.25 -62.59
C LYS A 274 27.54 17.45 -62.66
N GLN A 275 27.42 16.49 -63.57
CA GLN A 275 26.26 15.60 -63.65
C GLN A 275 26.18 14.68 -62.42
N ILE A 276 27.30 14.08 -62.01
CA ILE A 276 27.38 13.26 -60.79
C ILE A 276 27.01 14.09 -59.55
N GLN A 277 27.53 15.32 -59.42
CA GLN A 277 27.17 16.22 -58.33
C GLN A 277 25.68 16.59 -58.33
N LEU A 278 25.11 16.91 -59.50
CA LEU A 278 23.70 17.27 -59.61
C LEU A 278 22.78 16.08 -59.29
N GLN A 279 23.14 14.88 -59.71
CA GLN A 279 22.44 13.65 -59.37
C GLN A 279 22.52 13.34 -57.87
N PHE A 280 23.70 13.51 -57.26
CA PHE A 280 23.90 13.38 -55.82
C PHE A 280 22.98 14.33 -55.03
N TRP A 281 22.95 15.62 -55.38
CA TRP A 281 22.11 16.61 -54.67
C TRP A 281 20.61 16.37 -54.86
N ARG A 282 20.18 15.90 -56.04
CA ARG A 282 18.80 15.48 -56.27
C ARG A 282 18.43 14.31 -55.36
N ASN A 283 19.26 13.28 -55.32
CA ASN A 283 19.02 12.10 -54.47
C ASN A 283 19.06 12.46 -52.98
N MET A 284 19.96 13.33 -52.54
CA MET A 284 20.01 13.85 -51.16
C MET A 284 18.73 14.61 -50.80
N THR A 285 18.22 15.46 -51.70
CA THR A 285 16.98 16.22 -51.48
C THR A 285 15.79 15.29 -51.29
N GLU A 286 15.71 14.25 -52.11
CA GLU A 286 14.67 13.22 -51.98
C GLU A 286 14.81 12.42 -50.69
N ALA A 287 16.03 12.07 -50.28
CA ALA A 287 16.30 11.39 -49.02
C ALA A 287 15.90 12.25 -47.79
N TRP A 288 16.19 13.55 -47.80
CA TRP A 288 15.74 14.48 -46.75
C TRP A 288 14.22 14.59 -46.70
N LYS A 289 13.57 14.73 -47.87
CA LYS A 289 12.11 14.79 -47.98
C LYS A 289 11.44 13.49 -47.51
N GLY A 290 12.03 12.34 -47.84
CA GLY A 290 11.59 11.02 -47.39
C GLY A 290 11.68 10.87 -45.87
N SER A 291 12.80 11.24 -45.26
CA SER A 291 12.96 11.24 -43.80
C SER A 291 11.99 12.18 -43.10
N PHE A 292 11.81 13.40 -43.62
CA PHE A 292 10.84 14.35 -43.07
C PHE A 292 9.40 13.82 -43.13
N LYS A 293 9.02 13.23 -44.27
CA LYS A 293 7.71 12.59 -44.42
C LYS A 293 7.51 11.48 -43.39
N LYS A 294 8.50 10.61 -43.20
CA LYS A 294 8.46 9.54 -42.19
C LYS A 294 8.27 10.10 -40.78
N GLU A 295 8.96 11.19 -40.41
CA GLU A 295 8.80 11.83 -39.10
C GLU A 295 7.40 12.44 -38.90
N VAL A 296 6.83 13.10 -39.90
CA VAL A 296 5.46 13.65 -39.82
C VAL A 296 4.41 12.53 -39.66
N HIS A 297 4.62 11.36 -40.28
CA HIS A 297 3.71 10.22 -40.15
C HIS A 297 3.79 9.52 -38.79
N ARG A 298 4.69 9.92 -37.88
CA ARG A 298 4.73 9.41 -36.51
C ARG A 298 3.71 10.08 -35.59
N ASP A 299 3.03 11.13 -36.07
CA ASP A 299 1.95 11.85 -35.38
C ASP A 299 2.29 12.32 -33.95
N PHE A 300 3.58 12.58 -33.65
CA PHE A 300 4.00 13.16 -32.37
C PHE A 300 3.59 14.64 -32.20
N ILE A 301 3.27 15.31 -33.31
CA ILE A 301 2.84 16.71 -33.36
C ILE A 301 1.64 16.76 -34.30
N GLU A 302 0.57 17.42 -33.88
CA GLU A 302 -0.60 17.67 -34.74
C GLU A 302 -0.24 18.72 -35.80
N ILE A 303 -0.30 18.32 -37.07
CA ILE A 303 0.07 19.17 -38.21
C ILE A 303 -1.09 19.22 -39.19
N ASN A 304 -1.41 20.43 -39.69
CA ASN A 304 -2.38 20.60 -40.76
C ASN A 304 -1.80 20.06 -42.10
N LYS A 305 -2.42 18.99 -42.62
CA LYS A 305 -1.95 18.21 -43.79
C LYS A 305 -2.27 18.88 -45.15
N GLU A 306 -2.85 20.08 -45.17
CA GLU A 306 -3.26 20.77 -46.41
C GLU A 306 -2.13 21.52 -47.13
N HIS A 307 -0.95 21.67 -46.51
CA HIS A 307 0.16 22.45 -47.06
C HIS A 307 1.23 21.59 -47.75
N THR A 308 2.06 22.22 -48.59
CA THR A 308 3.21 21.55 -49.23
C THR A 308 4.25 21.17 -48.17
N TRP A 309 4.97 20.05 -48.33
CA TRP A 309 5.97 19.59 -47.34
C TRP A 309 7.02 20.63 -46.94
N LEU A 310 7.41 21.52 -47.86
CA LEU A 310 8.33 22.64 -47.57
C LEU A 310 7.70 23.70 -46.66
N GLN A 311 6.43 24.03 -46.89
CA GLN A 311 5.69 25.01 -46.06
C GLN A 311 5.44 24.45 -44.65
N ILE A 312 5.16 23.15 -44.54
CA ILE A 312 5.05 22.48 -43.23
C ILE A 312 6.38 22.56 -42.47
N ALA A 313 7.51 22.33 -43.15
CA ALA A 313 8.83 22.42 -42.54
C ALA A 313 9.18 23.86 -42.08
N GLU A 314 8.84 24.88 -42.87
CA GLU A 314 9.03 26.28 -42.50
C GLU A 314 8.18 26.68 -41.28
N ASN A 315 6.91 26.26 -41.25
CA ASN A 315 6.02 26.54 -40.12
C ASN A 315 6.52 25.88 -38.83
N LEU A 316 6.94 24.61 -38.88
CA LEU A 316 7.52 23.90 -37.73
C LEU A 316 8.82 24.54 -37.25
N LEU A 317 9.64 25.07 -38.16
CA LEU A 317 10.89 25.75 -37.80
C LEU A 317 10.62 27.11 -37.14
N ASN A 318 9.55 27.80 -37.52
CA ASN A 318 9.14 29.04 -36.85
C ASN A 318 8.57 28.79 -35.45
N GLU A 319 7.76 27.74 -35.29
CA GLU A 319 7.06 27.42 -34.04
C GLU A 319 8.00 26.74 -33.01
N TYR A 320 8.77 25.73 -33.45
CA TYR A 320 9.59 24.90 -32.57
C TYR A 320 11.10 25.16 -32.70
N GLY A 321 11.54 26.07 -33.57
CA GLY A 321 12.96 26.34 -33.82
C GLY A 321 13.71 26.97 -32.64
N VAL A 322 13.00 27.54 -31.66
CA VAL A 322 13.57 28.05 -30.40
C VAL A 322 13.92 26.90 -29.46
N LEU A 323 13.02 25.92 -29.30
CA LEU A 323 13.22 24.73 -28.47
C LEU A 323 14.41 23.88 -28.93
N TRP A 324 14.64 23.83 -30.25
CA TRP A 324 15.79 23.15 -30.85
C TRP A 324 17.15 23.79 -30.52
N ARG A 325 17.19 25.08 -30.18
CA ARG A 325 18.43 25.80 -29.81
C ARG A 325 18.74 25.72 -28.33
N GLU A 326 17.72 25.64 -27.47
CA GLU A 326 17.90 25.69 -26.01
C GLU A 326 18.07 24.30 -25.37
N LYS A 327 17.47 23.24 -25.93
CA LYS A 327 17.46 21.92 -25.30
C LYS A 327 18.38 20.94 -26.03
N ASP A 328 19.43 20.50 -25.34
CA ASP A 328 20.31 19.42 -25.79
C ASP A 328 19.59 18.07 -25.63
N SER A 329 19.43 17.35 -26.75
CA SER A 329 18.78 16.04 -26.79
C SER A 329 19.45 15.02 -25.87
N SER A 330 20.76 15.12 -25.65
CA SER A 330 21.49 14.22 -24.76
C SER A 330 21.13 14.43 -23.29
N LYS A 331 20.98 15.70 -22.86
CA LYS A 331 20.59 16.06 -21.50
C LYS A 331 19.16 15.65 -21.18
N LEU A 332 18.23 15.85 -22.12
CA LEU A 332 16.84 15.42 -21.99
C LEU A 332 16.75 13.90 -21.81
N LEU A 333 17.55 13.15 -22.57
CA LEU A 333 17.59 11.70 -22.46
C LEU A 333 18.15 11.26 -21.10
N GLY A 334 19.16 11.96 -20.59
CA GLY A 334 19.70 11.73 -19.25
C GLY A 334 18.66 11.95 -18.15
N GLN A 335 17.92 13.06 -18.22
CA GLN A 335 16.84 13.36 -17.28
C GLN A 335 15.72 12.32 -17.33
N LEU A 336 15.28 11.94 -18.53
CA LEU A 336 14.26 10.92 -18.72
C LEU A 336 14.69 9.56 -18.14
N THR A 337 15.95 9.18 -18.39
CA THR A 337 16.51 7.93 -17.88
C THR A 337 16.58 7.96 -16.35
N GLN A 338 16.99 9.10 -15.76
CA GLN A 338 17.06 9.28 -14.32
C GLN A 338 15.69 9.19 -13.65
N GLU A 339 14.68 9.88 -14.17
CA GLU A 339 13.31 9.81 -13.64
C GLU A 339 12.72 8.41 -13.79
N PHE A 340 13.00 7.71 -14.90
CA PHE A 340 12.60 6.31 -15.06
C PHE A 340 13.19 5.41 -13.97
N PHE A 341 14.49 5.49 -13.72
CA PHE A 341 15.13 4.66 -12.68
C PHE A 341 14.65 5.00 -11.27
N LYS A 342 14.32 6.26 -11.00
CA LYS A 342 13.76 6.69 -9.72
C LYS A 342 12.41 6.02 -9.45
N GLN A 343 11.55 5.90 -10.46
CA GLN A 343 10.20 5.34 -10.36
C GLN A 343 10.13 3.84 -10.70
N GLN A 344 11.25 3.20 -11.06
CA GLN A 344 11.27 1.81 -11.49
C GLN A 344 10.80 0.83 -10.40
N THR A 345 11.03 1.15 -9.13
CA THR A 345 10.61 0.31 -8.00
C THR A 345 9.09 0.18 -7.92
N ASP A 346 8.38 1.27 -8.20
CA ASP A 346 6.91 1.34 -8.09
C ASP A 346 6.24 0.85 -9.39
N LEU A 347 6.89 1.05 -10.54
CA LEU A 347 6.38 0.67 -11.87
C LEU A 347 7.15 -0.51 -12.49
N MET A 348 7.42 -1.56 -11.70
CA MET A 348 8.20 -2.73 -12.14
C MET A 348 7.66 -3.42 -13.39
N GLU A 349 6.35 -3.32 -13.63
CA GLU A 349 5.67 -3.91 -14.78
C GLU A 349 5.92 -3.14 -16.09
N TYR A 350 6.28 -1.86 -16.01
CA TYR A 350 6.41 -0.95 -17.16
C TYR A 350 7.88 -0.75 -17.55
N ARG A 351 8.46 -1.76 -18.20
CA ARG A 351 9.88 -1.70 -18.59
C ARG A 351 10.10 -0.84 -19.83
N MET A 352 10.94 0.18 -19.69
CA MET A 352 11.39 1.01 -20.81
C MET A 352 12.25 0.21 -21.79
N ASN A 353 11.85 0.25 -23.05
CA ASN A 353 12.65 -0.18 -24.19
C ASN A 353 12.99 1.04 -25.04
N SER A 354 14.26 1.19 -25.39
CA SER A 354 14.70 2.28 -26.26
C SER A 354 15.53 1.73 -27.40
N TYR A 355 15.11 2.01 -28.64
CA TYR A 355 15.80 1.54 -29.83
C TYR A 355 15.80 2.63 -30.91
N ASP A 356 16.79 2.55 -31.79
CA ASP A 356 16.86 3.43 -32.96
C ASP A 356 16.07 2.80 -34.11
N THR A 357 15.34 3.63 -34.85
CA THR A 357 14.61 3.16 -36.03
C THR A 357 15.55 2.60 -37.11
N PRO A 358 15.16 1.51 -37.80
CA PRO A 358 15.96 0.93 -38.87
C PRO A 358 16.32 1.95 -39.95
N ARG A 359 17.60 1.96 -40.35
CA ARG A 359 18.12 2.85 -41.39
C ARG A 359 17.72 2.30 -42.75
N ASP A 360 16.83 3.00 -43.41
CA ASP A 360 16.46 2.72 -44.80
C ASP A 360 17.44 3.47 -45.72
N MET A 361 18.66 2.92 -45.84
CA MET A 361 19.69 3.49 -46.73
C MET A 361 19.39 3.08 -48.16
N ALA A 362 19.20 4.09 -49.03
CA ALA A 362 19.10 3.87 -50.46
C ALA A 362 20.43 3.31 -51.00
N GLU A 363 20.36 2.41 -51.99
CA GLU A 363 21.52 1.67 -52.52
C GLU A 363 22.62 2.61 -53.04
N TRP A 364 22.23 3.72 -53.68
CA TRP A 364 23.15 4.74 -54.18
C TRP A 364 24.04 5.34 -53.07
N MET A 365 23.60 5.36 -51.80
CA MET A 365 24.40 5.89 -50.68
C MET A 365 25.57 4.98 -50.29
N LYS A 366 25.55 3.71 -50.71
CA LYS A 366 26.64 2.74 -50.47
C LYS A 366 27.69 2.76 -51.57
N GLU A 367 27.35 3.30 -52.73
CA GLU A 367 28.19 3.32 -53.94
C GLU A 367 28.97 4.64 -54.12
N VAL A 368 28.80 5.60 -53.20
CA VAL A 368 29.51 6.90 -53.24
C VAL A 368 30.92 6.75 -52.69
N ASP A 369 31.93 6.92 -53.55
CA ASP A 369 33.37 6.83 -53.22
C ASP A 369 34.05 8.23 -53.12
N TYR A 370 33.30 9.31 -53.31
CA TYR A 370 33.84 10.68 -53.28
C TYR A 370 33.95 11.23 -51.84
N GLU A 371 35.17 11.57 -51.42
CA GLU A 371 35.49 12.11 -50.09
C GLU A 371 34.71 13.41 -49.75
N GLU A 372 34.38 14.23 -50.75
CA GLU A 372 33.59 15.47 -50.59
C GLU A 372 32.11 15.21 -50.27
N GLN A 373 31.56 14.05 -50.64
CA GLN A 373 30.13 13.73 -50.53
C GLN A 373 29.79 12.96 -49.25
N SER A 374 30.76 12.22 -48.71
CA SER A 374 30.62 11.43 -47.47
C SER A 374 30.12 12.24 -46.25
N PRO A 375 30.62 13.46 -45.97
CA PRO A 375 30.15 14.25 -44.81
C PRO A 375 28.66 14.60 -44.88
N HIS A 376 28.12 14.78 -46.09
CA HIS A 376 26.70 15.10 -46.28
C HIS A 376 25.80 13.89 -46.03
N ILE A 377 26.24 12.70 -46.43
CA ILE A 377 25.56 11.43 -46.12
C ILE A 377 25.61 11.17 -44.61
N GLU A 378 26.74 11.38 -43.95
CA GLU A 378 26.86 11.24 -42.50
C GLU A 378 25.98 12.22 -41.73
N LYS A 379 25.90 13.48 -42.17
CA LYS A 379 25.02 14.48 -41.58
C LYS A 379 23.55 14.08 -41.69
N TRP A 380 23.12 13.58 -42.86
CA TRP A 380 21.77 13.03 -43.02
C TRP A 380 21.56 11.81 -42.12
N LYS A 381 22.51 10.88 -42.09
CA LYS A 381 22.45 9.67 -41.26
C LYS A 381 22.24 9.98 -39.78
N ASN A 382 22.98 10.95 -39.24
CA ASN A 382 22.87 11.35 -37.83
C ASN A 382 21.54 12.06 -37.51
N LYS A 383 20.90 12.69 -38.50
CA LYS A 383 19.63 13.43 -38.32
C LYS A 383 18.40 12.60 -38.69
N ALA A 384 18.55 11.61 -39.56
CA ALA A 384 17.48 10.70 -39.96
C ALA A 384 17.27 9.57 -38.94
N THR A 385 18.23 9.33 -38.04
CA THR A 385 18.06 8.40 -36.92
C THR A 385 17.14 8.98 -35.88
N ARG A 386 16.02 8.31 -35.63
CA ARG A 386 15.09 8.60 -34.55
C ARG A 386 15.12 7.47 -33.52
N ARG A 387 15.37 7.83 -32.26
CA ARG A 387 15.24 6.94 -31.10
C ARG A 387 13.77 6.91 -30.66
N ILE A 388 13.19 5.72 -30.62
CA ILE A 388 11.84 5.48 -30.10
C ILE A 388 11.95 4.91 -28.68
N ILE A 389 11.02 5.31 -27.83
CA ILE A 389 10.86 4.80 -26.48
C ILE A 389 9.48 4.16 -26.39
N ASP A 390 9.48 2.85 -26.15
CA ASP A 390 8.27 2.07 -25.93
C ASP A 390 8.32 1.47 -24.53
N LEU A 391 7.17 1.31 -23.90
CA LEU A 391 7.03 0.63 -22.63
C LEU A 391 6.47 -0.77 -22.86
N HIS A 392 6.98 -1.75 -22.12
CA HIS A 392 6.38 -3.07 -22.10
C HIS A 392 5.19 -3.07 -21.14
N TYR A 393 4.03 -3.49 -21.63
CA TYR A 393 2.84 -3.70 -20.82
C TYR A 393 2.12 -4.98 -21.28
N GLN A 394 1.88 -5.91 -20.33
CA GLN A 394 1.24 -7.21 -20.61
C GLN A 394 1.84 -7.99 -21.80
N GLY A 395 3.15 -7.88 -22.00
CA GLY A 395 3.86 -8.57 -23.09
C GLY A 395 3.74 -7.90 -24.48
N LYS A 396 3.15 -6.70 -24.56
CA LYS A 396 3.14 -5.85 -25.77
C LYS A 396 4.02 -4.62 -25.57
N GLN A 397 4.57 -4.09 -26.66
CA GLN A 397 5.23 -2.79 -26.69
C GLN A 397 4.21 -1.73 -27.04
N ILE A 398 4.02 -0.76 -26.15
CA ILE A 398 3.06 0.33 -26.31
C ILE A 398 3.73 1.67 -26.02
N SER A 399 3.16 2.75 -26.55
CA SER A 399 3.70 4.09 -26.36
C SER A 399 3.54 4.56 -24.89
N PRO A 400 4.44 5.42 -24.39
CA PRO A 400 4.30 6.02 -23.07
C PRO A 400 2.97 6.77 -22.87
N TYR A 401 2.44 7.40 -23.91
CA TYR A 401 1.15 8.11 -23.86
C TYR A 401 -0.01 7.15 -23.61
N THR A 402 0.01 5.98 -24.25
CA THR A 402 -1.02 4.95 -24.04
C THR A 402 -0.91 4.32 -22.64
N VAL A 403 0.31 4.16 -22.13
CA VAL A 403 0.51 3.73 -20.73
C VAL A 403 -0.05 4.75 -19.76
N GLN A 404 0.19 6.05 -20.00
CA GLN A 404 -0.37 7.12 -19.18
C GLN A 404 -1.89 7.02 -19.12
N GLU A 405 -2.57 6.92 -20.26
CA GLU A 405 -4.04 6.73 -20.30
C GLU A 405 -4.50 5.49 -19.52
N TYR A 406 -3.76 4.39 -19.60
CA TYR A 406 -4.10 3.17 -18.87
C TYR A 406 -3.89 3.30 -17.37
N ILE A 407 -2.82 3.97 -16.93
CA ILE A 407 -2.55 4.22 -15.52
C ILE A 407 -3.59 5.19 -14.96
N GLU A 408 -3.91 6.27 -15.68
CA GLU A 408 -4.96 7.22 -15.28
C GLU A 408 -6.33 6.53 -15.18
N ALA A 409 -6.66 5.67 -16.14
CA ALA A 409 -7.89 4.89 -16.09
C ALA A 409 -7.90 3.87 -14.95
N ASP A 410 -6.76 3.22 -14.66
CA ASP A 410 -6.69 2.27 -13.55
C ASP A 410 -6.71 2.96 -12.20
N GLN A 411 -6.05 4.11 -12.05
CA GLN A 411 -6.13 4.96 -10.87
C GLN A 411 -7.58 5.37 -10.63
N ALA A 412 -8.28 5.92 -11.63
CA ALA A 412 -9.68 6.29 -11.50
C ALA A 412 -10.58 5.10 -11.12
N ARG A 413 -10.31 3.92 -11.68
CA ARG A 413 -11.02 2.68 -11.33
C ARG A 413 -10.75 2.25 -9.89
N GLN A 414 -9.49 2.27 -9.46
CA GLN A 414 -9.09 1.91 -8.10
C GLN A 414 -9.64 2.89 -7.08
N GLU A 415 -9.60 4.19 -7.35
CA GLU A 415 -10.20 5.22 -6.50
C GLU A 415 -11.71 5.00 -6.36
N SER A 416 -12.42 4.70 -7.46
CA SER A 416 -13.85 4.37 -7.42
C SER A 416 -14.12 3.11 -6.58
N LEU A 417 -13.36 2.04 -6.78
CA LEU A 417 -13.51 0.78 -6.05
C LEU A 417 -13.17 0.94 -4.56
N LEU A 418 -12.11 1.68 -4.24
CA LEU A 418 -11.73 1.99 -2.87
C LEU A 418 -12.81 2.82 -2.19
N ASN A 419 -13.38 3.82 -2.87
CA ASN A 419 -14.49 4.61 -2.34
C ASN A 419 -15.74 3.76 -2.09
N GLU A 420 -16.08 2.84 -3.01
CA GLU A 420 -17.21 1.90 -2.82
C GLU A 420 -16.98 0.93 -1.67
N GLN A 421 -15.75 0.40 -1.54
CA GLN A 421 -15.39 -0.50 -0.44
C GLN A 421 -15.34 0.23 0.92
N ASP A 422 -14.76 1.42 0.96
CA ASP A 422 -14.80 2.30 2.13
C ASP A 422 -16.25 2.64 2.48
N GLN A 423 -17.09 2.95 1.50
CA GLN A 423 -18.52 3.20 1.69
C GLN A 423 -19.22 2.00 2.34
N ALA A 424 -19.05 0.79 1.79
CA ALA A 424 -19.66 -0.41 2.35
C ALA A 424 -19.14 -0.70 3.76
N LEU A 425 -17.84 -0.48 4.01
CA LEU A 425 -17.23 -0.65 5.33
C LEU A 425 -17.77 0.37 6.35
N TYR A 426 -17.92 1.64 5.97
CA TYR A 426 -18.50 2.67 6.84
C TYR A 426 -19.95 2.32 7.17
N GLU A 427 -20.75 1.94 6.17
CA GLU A 427 -22.12 1.50 6.37
C GLU A 427 -22.17 0.30 7.33
N GLU A 428 -21.36 -0.75 7.11
CA GLU A 428 -21.35 -1.93 7.96
C GLU A 428 -20.94 -1.61 9.42
N ILE A 429 -19.85 -0.84 9.61
CA ILE A 429 -19.35 -0.47 10.94
C ILE A 429 -20.38 0.39 11.68
N LEU A 430 -20.97 1.38 11.00
CA LEU A 430 -21.95 2.29 11.58
C LEU A 430 -23.27 1.57 11.89
N PHE A 431 -23.75 0.69 11.00
CA PHE A 431 -25.06 0.04 11.16
C PHE A 431 -25.03 -1.17 12.10
N ASN A 432 -24.03 -2.06 12.01
CA ASN A 432 -24.10 -3.35 12.69
C ASN A 432 -23.50 -3.38 14.09
N SER A 433 -22.42 -2.65 14.36
CA SER A 433 -21.70 -2.82 15.64
C SER A 433 -21.44 -1.53 16.40
N VAL A 434 -20.98 -0.47 15.74
CA VAL A 434 -20.57 0.75 16.43
C VAL A 434 -21.75 1.66 16.70
N GLY A 435 -22.67 1.85 15.75
CA GLY A 435 -23.86 2.68 15.96
C GLY A 435 -24.71 2.18 17.13
N GLN A 436 -24.95 0.86 17.25
CA GLN A 436 -25.70 0.31 18.39
C GLN A 436 -24.99 0.55 19.73
N LYS A 437 -23.67 0.31 19.78
CA LYS A 437 -22.86 0.58 20.98
C LYS A 437 -22.86 2.06 21.33
N LEU A 438 -22.76 2.93 20.34
CA LEU A 438 -22.76 4.38 20.51
C LEU A 438 -24.10 4.87 21.07
N ARG A 439 -25.22 4.41 20.50
CA ARG A 439 -26.57 4.70 21.03
C ARG A 439 -26.75 4.19 22.45
N ALA A 440 -26.25 2.99 22.75
CA ALA A 440 -26.30 2.45 24.11
C ALA A 440 -25.48 3.31 25.10
N ARG A 441 -24.30 3.78 24.70
CA ARG A 441 -23.45 4.68 25.51
C ARG A 441 -24.09 6.05 25.71
N ILE A 442 -24.68 6.65 24.67
CA ILE A 442 -25.41 7.92 24.74
C ILE A 442 -26.61 7.78 25.68
N ARG A 443 -27.45 6.75 25.51
CA ARG A 443 -28.60 6.50 26.40
C ARG A 443 -28.18 6.29 27.86
N ARG A 444 -27.10 5.56 28.10
CA ARG A 444 -26.54 5.40 29.46
C ARG A 444 -26.08 6.74 30.03
N ALA A 445 -25.38 7.55 29.25
CA ALA A 445 -24.95 8.89 29.67
C ALA A 445 -26.16 9.80 30.00
N GLU A 446 -27.26 9.72 29.25
CA GLU A 446 -28.48 10.48 29.55
C GLU A 446 -29.14 10.04 30.85
N GLN A 447 -29.26 8.73 31.06
CA GLN A 447 -29.78 8.19 32.32
C GLN A 447 -28.92 8.62 33.50
N TRP A 448 -27.59 8.62 33.31
CA TRP A 448 -26.63 9.09 34.30
C TRP A 448 -26.84 10.56 34.65
N VAL A 449 -26.98 11.42 33.64
CA VAL A 449 -27.27 12.85 33.83
C VAL A 449 -28.63 13.07 34.48
N LYS A 450 -29.64 12.24 34.18
CA LYS A 450 -30.96 12.31 34.81
C LYS A 450 -30.90 11.95 36.30
N LYS A 451 -30.15 10.91 36.66
CA LYS A 451 -29.90 10.54 38.07
C LYS A 451 -29.16 11.67 38.80
N MET A 452 -28.10 12.20 38.20
CA MET A 452 -27.33 13.32 38.74
C MET A 452 -28.19 14.56 38.93
N LYS A 453 -29.03 14.90 37.94
CA LYS A 453 -29.99 15.99 38.04
C LYS A 453 -30.96 15.79 39.21
N SER A 454 -31.54 14.60 39.37
CA SER A 454 -32.44 14.29 40.48
C SER A 454 -31.76 14.43 41.84
N LEU A 455 -30.50 13.99 41.95
CA LEU A 455 -29.72 14.09 43.18
C LEU A 455 -29.30 15.52 43.52
N MET A 456 -29.11 16.38 42.52
CA MET A 456 -28.81 17.80 42.73
C MET A 456 -30.08 18.61 43.04
N GLU A 457 -31.23 18.27 42.43
CA GLU A 457 -32.51 18.95 42.65
C GLU A 457 -33.19 18.53 43.96
N SER A 458 -32.94 17.32 44.47
CA SER A 458 -33.48 16.86 45.75
C SER A 458 -32.77 17.45 46.98
N ARG A 459 -31.76 18.29 46.77
CA ARG A 459 -30.95 18.86 47.86
C ARG A 459 -31.34 20.30 48.08
N ASP A 460 -32.03 20.53 49.18
CA ASP A 460 -32.20 21.85 49.76
C ASP A 460 -30.95 22.17 50.59
N THR A 461 -30.02 22.92 50.00
CA THR A 461 -28.98 23.60 50.77
C THR A 461 -29.64 24.66 51.65
N SER A 462 -29.12 24.85 52.86
CA SER A 462 -29.69 25.75 53.88
C SER A 462 -29.71 27.23 53.44
N SER A 463 -29.04 27.52 52.32
CA SER A 463 -28.91 28.81 51.64
C SER A 463 -29.99 29.09 50.58
N GLY A 464 -30.96 28.19 50.34
CA GLY A 464 -32.08 28.41 49.41
C GLY A 464 -31.67 28.38 47.93
N LEU A 465 -30.55 27.71 47.61
CA LEU A 465 -29.92 27.69 46.29
C LEU A 465 -29.84 26.25 45.73
N SER A 466 -30.73 25.88 44.82
CA SER A 466 -30.68 24.57 44.17
C SER A 466 -29.86 24.59 42.88
N PHE A 467 -29.12 23.52 42.63
CA PHE A 467 -28.34 23.34 41.41
C PHE A 467 -28.90 22.22 40.55
N SER A 468 -28.62 22.27 39.26
CA SER A 468 -28.94 21.17 38.37
C SER A 468 -28.04 21.20 37.14
N ILE A 469 -27.99 20.08 36.44
CA ILE A 469 -27.16 19.92 35.25
C ILE A 469 -28.02 19.49 34.06
N LYS A 470 -27.64 19.97 32.87
CA LYS A 470 -28.21 19.54 31.60
C LYS A 470 -27.10 19.16 30.63
N TRP A 471 -27.29 18.06 29.93
CA TRP A 471 -26.44 17.63 28.83
C TRP A 471 -27.07 18.10 27.52
N LYS A 472 -26.42 19.07 26.85
CA LYS A 472 -26.92 19.66 25.60
C LYS A 472 -26.04 19.22 24.41
N PRO A 473 -26.62 18.88 23.25
CA PRO A 473 -25.86 18.72 22.02
C PRO A 473 -25.24 20.06 21.61
N LYS A 474 -24.04 20.04 21.03
CA LYS A 474 -23.48 21.22 20.37
C LYS A 474 -24.31 21.55 19.11
N THR A 475 -24.12 22.75 18.58
CA THR A 475 -24.60 23.15 17.25
C THR A 475 -23.46 22.98 16.25
N ALA A 476 -23.74 22.68 14.98
CA ALA A 476 -22.70 22.40 14.00
C ALA A 476 -21.80 23.60 13.73
N ASP A 477 -20.54 23.32 13.33
CA ASP A 477 -19.54 24.35 13.00
C ASP A 477 -19.64 24.83 11.53
N SER A 478 -20.51 24.22 10.70
CA SER A 478 -20.63 24.50 9.26
C SER A 478 -22.05 24.27 8.71
N GLU A 479 -22.48 25.09 7.75
CA GLU A 479 -23.81 25.06 7.10
C GLU A 479 -24.10 23.80 6.24
N THR A 480 -23.06 23.04 5.87
CA THR A 480 -23.19 21.81 5.04
C THR A 480 -23.35 20.53 5.86
N GLU A 481 -23.28 20.63 7.18
CA GLU A 481 -23.41 19.49 8.08
C GLU A 481 -24.83 19.43 8.63
N LEU A 482 -25.39 18.22 8.77
CA LEU A 482 -26.51 18.01 9.69
C LEU A 482 -26.14 18.65 11.03
N ASP A 483 -27.07 19.42 11.59
CA ASP A 483 -26.90 19.92 12.94
C ASP A 483 -26.59 18.74 13.86
N THR A 484 -25.56 18.86 14.69
CA THR A 484 -25.21 17.81 15.67
C THR A 484 -26.40 17.50 16.58
N VAL A 485 -27.35 18.43 16.69
CA VAL A 485 -28.69 18.25 17.28
C VAL A 485 -29.53 17.21 16.53
N ASP A 486 -29.62 17.30 15.21
CA ASP A 486 -30.39 16.40 14.36
C ASP A 486 -29.76 15.01 14.29
N LEU A 487 -28.44 14.93 14.18
CA LEU A 487 -27.72 13.65 14.27
C LEU A 487 -28.03 12.94 15.60
N VAL A 488 -27.96 13.68 16.71
CA VAL A 488 -28.28 13.15 18.04
C VAL A 488 -29.74 12.72 18.13
N HIS A 489 -30.66 13.48 17.53
CA HIS A 489 -32.07 13.12 17.49
C HIS A 489 -32.29 11.79 16.73
N LEU A 490 -31.66 11.62 15.57
CA LEU A 490 -31.71 10.39 14.77
C LEU A 490 -31.03 9.20 15.49
N LEU A 491 -29.95 9.44 16.23
CA LEU A 491 -29.30 8.43 17.07
C LEU A 491 -30.15 8.03 18.29
N ARG A 492 -31.00 8.92 18.81
CA ARG A 492 -31.92 8.64 19.93
C ARG A 492 -33.14 7.80 19.53
N GLN A 493 -33.56 7.86 18.27
CA GLN A 493 -34.70 7.08 17.78
C GLN A 493 -34.41 5.56 17.82
N ASP A 494 -35.49 4.78 17.96
CA ASP A 494 -35.41 3.32 17.90
C ASP A 494 -34.93 2.90 16.49
N PRO A 495 -33.90 2.05 16.37
CA PRO A 495 -33.43 1.53 15.09
C PRO A 495 -34.55 0.95 14.20
N LYS A 496 -35.60 0.39 14.80
CA LYS A 496 -36.72 -0.20 14.05
C LYS A 496 -37.67 0.84 13.45
N LEU A 497 -37.58 2.09 13.88
CA LEU A 497 -38.44 3.20 13.46
C LEU A 497 -37.73 4.17 12.49
N LEU A 498 -36.42 3.99 12.27
CA LEU A 498 -35.67 4.79 11.31
C LEU A 498 -36.01 4.36 9.88
N LYS A 499 -36.31 5.35 9.04
CA LYS A 499 -36.47 5.12 7.60
C LYS A 499 -35.09 5.04 6.95
N GLU A 500 -35.05 4.46 5.76
CA GLU A 500 -33.84 4.35 4.95
C GLU A 500 -33.22 5.74 4.66
N GLU A 501 -34.07 6.74 4.40
CA GLU A 501 -33.68 8.15 4.24
C GLU A 501 -32.99 8.75 5.49
N ASP A 502 -33.41 8.35 6.69
CA ASP A 502 -32.80 8.83 7.95
C ASP A 502 -31.44 8.17 8.19
N LEU A 503 -31.27 6.93 7.73
CA LEU A 503 -30.00 6.22 7.79
C LEU A 503 -28.97 6.79 6.81
N GLU A 504 -29.43 7.17 5.61
CA GLU A 504 -28.59 7.80 4.59
C GLU A 504 -28.04 9.15 5.09
N LYS A 505 -28.88 9.98 5.71
CA LYS A 505 -28.47 11.24 6.36
C LYS A 505 -27.37 11.05 7.42
N ILE A 506 -27.49 10.03 8.26
CA ILE A 506 -26.47 9.71 9.27
C ILE A 506 -25.16 9.28 8.59
N SER A 507 -25.24 8.44 7.55
CA SER A 507 -24.09 7.96 6.79
C SER A 507 -23.34 9.11 6.11
N GLU A 508 -24.06 10.01 5.45
CA GLU A 508 -23.51 11.19 4.78
C GLU A 508 -22.80 12.13 5.77
N HIS A 509 -23.39 12.36 6.95
CA HIS A 509 -22.77 13.19 7.99
C HIS A 509 -21.43 12.61 8.46
N PHE A 510 -21.37 11.30 8.76
CA PHE A 510 -20.11 10.67 9.17
C PHE A 510 -19.08 10.65 8.05
N ARG A 511 -19.48 10.46 6.79
CA ARG A 511 -18.58 10.54 5.63
C ARG A 511 -17.93 11.91 5.50
N SER A 512 -18.74 12.97 5.56
CA SER A 512 -18.25 14.35 5.50
C SER A 512 -17.27 14.66 6.64
N LYS A 513 -17.57 14.21 7.86
CA LYS A 513 -16.66 14.34 9.02
C LYS A 513 -15.35 13.56 8.86
N ILE A 514 -15.40 12.34 8.34
CA ILE A 514 -14.20 11.51 8.12
C ILE A 514 -13.33 12.11 7.01
N ALA A 515 -13.95 12.59 5.92
CA ALA A 515 -13.23 13.26 4.84
C ALA A 515 -12.51 14.52 5.33
N LYS A 516 -13.20 15.41 6.04
CA LYS A 516 -12.58 16.60 6.65
C LYS A 516 -11.46 16.26 7.64
N ALA A 517 -11.64 15.18 8.42
CA ALA A 517 -10.62 14.71 9.34
C ALA A 517 -9.40 14.14 8.60
N LYS A 518 -9.58 13.45 7.47
CA LYS A 518 -8.49 13.01 6.58
C LYS A 518 -7.74 14.23 6.02
N ASP A 519 -8.45 15.22 5.47
CA ASP A 519 -7.84 16.42 4.88
C ASP A 519 -7.00 17.21 5.90
N LEU A 520 -7.52 17.41 7.12
CA LEU A 520 -6.79 18.08 8.21
C LEU A 520 -5.56 17.29 8.72
N MET A 521 -5.50 16.00 8.42
CA MET A 521 -4.46 15.09 8.90
C MET A 521 -3.39 14.82 7.84
N ASP A 522 -3.69 14.89 6.54
CA ASP A 522 -2.68 14.80 5.46
C ASP A 522 -1.66 15.95 5.52
N ASP A 523 -2.04 17.11 6.07
CA ASP A 523 -1.11 18.22 6.35
C ASP A 523 -0.11 17.93 7.49
N ARG A 524 -0.32 16.87 8.28
CA ARG A 524 0.60 16.42 9.33
C ARG A 524 1.25 15.12 8.88
N SER A 525 2.58 15.10 8.80
CA SER A 525 3.41 14.05 8.18
C SER A 525 3.37 12.65 8.84
N GLU A 526 2.32 12.32 9.61
CA GLU A 526 2.10 11.01 10.20
C GLU A 526 0.94 10.30 9.50
N LEU A 527 1.24 9.20 8.81
CA LEU A 527 0.27 8.25 8.29
C LEU A 527 -0.52 7.63 9.45
N GLN A 528 -1.61 8.28 9.87
CA GLN A 528 -2.52 7.72 10.86
C GLN A 528 -3.51 6.75 10.18
N THR A 529 -3.65 5.56 10.76
CA THR A 529 -4.56 4.52 10.24
C THR A 529 -6.03 4.97 10.29
N LEU A 530 -6.86 4.47 9.39
CA LEU A 530 -8.33 4.73 9.35
C LEU A 530 -9.01 4.56 10.72
N LEU A 531 -8.55 3.61 11.54
CA LEU A 531 -9.05 3.36 12.90
C LEU A 531 -8.87 4.56 13.84
N GLN A 532 -7.80 5.33 13.68
CA GLN A 532 -7.52 6.50 14.50
C GLN A 532 -8.46 7.66 14.14
N VAL A 533 -8.67 7.89 12.85
CA VAL A 533 -9.66 8.86 12.33
C VAL A 533 -11.07 8.49 12.84
N LEU A 534 -11.46 7.22 12.70
CA LEU A 534 -12.75 6.73 13.18
C LEU A 534 -12.91 6.90 14.70
N LYS A 535 -11.87 6.62 15.49
CA LYS A 535 -11.89 6.80 16.95
C LYS A 535 -12.13 8.26 17.34
N GLU A 536 -11.56 9.19 16.59
CA GLU A 536 -11.72 10.62 16.85
C GLU A 536 -13.11 11.13 16.46
N VAL A 537 -13.59 10.75 15.27
CA VAL A 537 -14.90 11.18 14.76
C VAL A 537 -16.04 10.62 15.58
N LEU A 538 -15.95 9.34 16.02
CA LEU A 538 -17.01 8.62 16.73
C LEU A 538 -17.00 8.85 18.26
N ASP A 539 -16.13 9.71 18.79
CA ASP A 539 -16.13 10.06 20.20
C ASP A 539 -17.30 10.99 20.55
N TYR A 540 -18.44 10.39 20.93
CA TYR A 540 -19.65 11.13 21.26
C TYR A 540 -19.46 12.18 22.36
N ARG A 541 -18.43 12.06 23.21
CA ARG A 541 -18.19 13.04 24.29
C ARG A 541 -17.90 14.43 23.73
N LYS A 542 -17.35 14.53 22.51
CA LYS A 542 -17.08 15.82 21.85
C LYS A 542 -18.34 16.50 21.31
N TRP A 543 -19.44 15.76 21.14
CA TRP A 543 -20.69 16.23 20.51
C TRP A 543 -21.63 16.93 21.48
N PHE A 544 -21.37 16.80 22.78
CA PHE A 544 -22.21 17.36 23.82
C PHE A 544 -21.37 18.24 24.74
N TYR A 545 -22.05 19.09 25.50
CA TYR A 545 -21.47 19.85 26.59
C TYR A 545 -22.43 19.90 27.77
N PHE A 546 -21.86 20.11 28.96
CA PHE A 546 -22.62 20.25 30.18
C PHE A 546 -22.94 21.71 30.45
N VAL A 547 -24.19 21.99 30.82
CA VAL A 547 -24.64 23.30 31.28
C VAL A 547 -25.15 23.15 32.70
N LEU A 548 -24.55 23.90 33.62
CA LEU A 548 -25.01 24.01 35.00
C LEU A 548 -26.05 25.12 35.09
N TYR A 549 -27.10 24.86 35.86
CA TYR A 549 -28.14 25.82 36.19
C TYR A 549 -28.23 25.97 37.71
N PHE A 550 -28.59 27.16 38.16
CA PHE A 550 -28.91 27.44 39.55
C PHE A 550 -30.30 28.05 39.66
N GLN A 551 -30.94 27.88 40.81
CA GLN A 551 -32.23 28.48 41.14
C GLN A 551 -32.22 28.93 42.60
N ARG A 552 -32.54 30.20 42.81
CA ARG A 552 -32.76 30.78 44.15
C ARG A 552 -34.23 30.64 44.52
N GLU A 553 -34.49 30.54 45.82
CA GLU A 553 -35.85 30.50 46.36
C GLU A 553 -36.69 31.67 45.81
N GLY A 554 -37.78 31.35 45.10
CA GLY A 554 -38.66 32.35 44.46
C GLY A 554 -38.21 32.89 43.08
N GLU A 555 -37.03 32.53 42.57
CA GLU A 555 -36.56 32.91 41.23
C GLU A 555 -36.72 31.78 40.18
N ASN A 556 -36.76 32.18 38.91
CA ASN A 556 -36.67 31.24 37.79
C ASN A 556 -35.24 30.69 37.64
N LYS A 557 -35.15 29.45 37.19
CA LYS A 557 -33.89 28.74 36.89
C LYS A 557 -33.06 29.47 35.83
N ARG A 558 -31.78 29.73 36.13
CA ARG A 558 -30.84 30.47 35.26
C ARG A 558 -29.57 29.67 35.00
N GLU A 559 -28.93 29.89 33.85
CA GLU A 559 -27.64 29.27 33.50
C GLU A 559 -26.51 29.86 34.35
N LEU A 560 -25.67 28.99 34.92
CA LEU A 560 -24.49 29.35 35.68
C LEU A 560 -23.35 29.69 34.72
N THR A 561 -23.37 30.90 34.18
CA THR A 561 -22.27 31.45 33.38
C THR A 561 -21.14 31.96 34.28
N ASN A 562 -19.93 32.12 33.73
CA ASN A 562 -18.80 32.70 34.47
C ASN A 562 -19.18 34.02 35.18
N ASN A 563 -19.93 34.88 34.51
CA ASN A 563 -20.41 36.15 35.08
C ASN A 563 -21.35 35.96 36.28
N GLN A 564 -22.18 34.92 36.29
CA GLN A 564 -23.05 34.62 37.42
C GLN A 564 -22.27 33.93 38.55
N PHE A 565 -21.32 33.06 38.21
CA PHE A 565 -20.44 32.40 39.18
C PHE A 565 -19.60 33.40 39.98
N TYR A 566 -19.06 34.46 39.35
CA TYR A 566 -18.28 35.47 40.06
C TYR A 566 -19.09 36.31 41.07
N LYS A 567 -20.43 36.37 40.93
CA LYS A 567 -21.33 37.09 41.83
C LYS A 567 -21.69 36.33 43.10
N PHE A 568 -21.37 35.04 43.16
CA PHE A 568 -21.60 34.21 44.35
C PHE A 568 -20.63 34.55 45.48
N SER A 569 -21.07 34.33 46.73
CA SER A 569 -20.21 34.43 47.92
C SER A 569 -19.10 33.36 47.89
N GLY A 570 -18.07 33.50 48.74
CA GLY A 570 -16.97 32.53 48.80
C GLY A 570 -17.44 31.09 49.03
N GLY A 571 -18.42 30.90 49.92
CA GLY A 571 -19.01 29.58 50.17
C GLY A 571 -19.98 29.11 49.10
N GLU A 572 -20.78 30.00 48.51
CA GLU A 572 -21.65 29.65 47.37
C GLU A 572 -20.84 29.22 46.13
N LYS A 573 -19.65 29.82 45.92
CA LYS A 573 -18.72 29.42 44.86
C LYS A 573 -18.19 28.00 45.07
N ALA A 574 -17.81 27.67 46.30
CA ALA A 574 -17.36 26.33 46.64
C ALA A 574 -18.48 25.30 46.44
N MET A 575 -19.70 25.59 46.91
CA MET A 575 -20.87 24.73 46.69
C MET A 575 -21.18 24.52 45.21
N ALA A 576 -21.20 25.60 44.42
CA ALA A 576 -21.45 25.53 42.98
C ALA A 576 -20.39 24.70 42.22
N MET A 577 -19.17 24.59 42.76
CA MET A 577 -18.09 23.81 42.19
C MET A 577 -18.11 22.35 42.64
N TYR A 578 -18.25 22.10 43.94
CA TYR A 578 -18.11 20.76 44.53
C TYR A 578 -19.38 19.92 44.47
N ILE A 579 -20.58 20.50 44.60
CA ILE A 579 -21.83 19.73 44.55
C ILE A 579 -21.96 18.95 43.22
N PRO A 580 -21.70 19.55 42.04
CA PRO A 580 -21.67 18.80 40.78
C PRO A 580 -20.60 17.69 40.76
N LEU A 581 -19.41 17.93 41.32
CA LEU A 581 -18.31 16.96 41.35
C LEU A 581 -18.62 15.78 42.27
N PHE A 582 -19.13 16.02 43.47
CA PHE A 582 -19.55 14.98 44.42
C PHE A 582 -20.69 14.15 43.85
N THR A 583 -21.67 14.80 43.23
CA THR A 583 -22.78 14.06 42.60
C THR A 583 -22.28 13.24 41.41
N ALA A 584 -21.32 13.74 40.63
CA ALA A 584 -20.70 12.99 39.53
C ALA A 584 -19.88 11.79 40.03
N CYS A 585 -19.08 11.96 41.09
CA CYS A 585 -18.32 10.90 41.74
C CYS A 585 -19.25 9.84 42.33
N TYR A 586 -20.26 10.24 43.09
CA TYR A 586 -21.23 9.32 43.69
C TYR A 586 -21.97 8.51 42.61
N SER A 587 -22.41 9.19 41.55
CA SER A 587 -23.07 8.53 40.44
C SER A 587 -22.15 7.57 39.68
N ARG A 588 -20.82 7.69 39.81
CA ARG A 588 -19.86 6.70 39.32
C ARG A 588 -19.70 5.53 40.28
N TYR A 589 -19.66 5.79 41.58
CA TYR A 589 -19.60 4.75 42.61
C TYR A 589 -20.87 3.87 42.63
N LEU A 590 -22.03 4.41 42.26
CA LEU A 590 -23.25 3.62 42.05
C LEU A 590 -23.16 2.58 40.91
N GLU A 591 -22.15 2.65 40.04
CA GLU A 591 -21.88 1.60 39.04
C GLU A 591 -20.83 0.58 39.53
N ALA A 592 -20.23 0.77 40.70
CA ALA A 592 -19.32 -0.18 41.31
C ALA A 592 -20.08 -1.34 41.96
N ASP A 593 -19.36 -2.40 42.32
CA ASP A 593 -19.90 -3.57 43.02
C ASP A 593 -20.46 -3.18 44.41
N ASP A 594 -21.43 -3.92 44.93
CA ASP A 594 -22.12 -3.62 46.21
C ASP A 594 -21.16 -3.54 47.41
N GLY A 595 -19.98 -4.18 47.32
CA GLY A 595 -18.94 -4.14 48.35
C GLY A 595 -17.84 -3.08 48.14
N ALA A 596 -17.92 -2.24 47.11
CA ALA A 596 -16.89 -1.26 46.81
C ALA A 596 -16.93 -0.06 47.79
N PRO A 597 -15.79 0.37 48.37
CA PRO A 597 -15.75 1.53 49.25
C PRO A 597 -15.88 2.85 48.46
N TYR A 598 -16.53 3.85 49.06
CA TYR A 598 -16.88 5.11 48.38
C TYR A 598 -15.88 6.19 48.80
N ILE A 599 -14.60 6.04 48.45
CA ILE A 599 -13.53 6.90 49.01
C ILE A 599 -13.45 8.24 48.28
N ILE A 600 -13.40 9.36 49.02
CA ILE A 600 -13.03 10.68 48.46
C ILE A 600 -11.98 11.38 49.33
N SER A 601 -10.95 11.94 48.71
CA SER A 601 -9.94 12.76 49.40
C SER A 601 -10.15 14.23 49.06
N LEU A 602 -10.29 15.08 50.07
CA LEU A 602 -10.52 16.51 49.92
C LEU A 602 -9.29 17.29 50.41
N ASP A 603 -8.35 17.53 49.50
CA ASP A 603 -7.19 18.38 49.79
C ASP A 603 -7.53 19.85 49.49
N GLU A 604 -7.24 20.75 50.43
CA GLU A 604 -7.55 22.19 50.38
C GLU A 604 -9.00 22.58 50.03
N ALA A 605 -9.95 21.64 50.08
CA ALA A 605 -11.30 21.84 49.52
C ALA A 605 -12.10 22.97 50.20
N PHE A 606 -11.73 23.33 51.43
CA PHE A 606 -12.44 24.28 52.28
C PHE A 606 -11.68 25.59 52.55
N ALA A 607 -10.54 25.81 51.88
CA ALA A 607 -9.75 27.03 52.05
C ALA A 607 -10.55 28.26 51.56
N GLY A 608 -10.90 29.17 52.48
CA GLY A 608 -11.65 30.39 52.17
C GLY A 608 -13.18 30.23 52.14
N VAL A 609 -13.71 29.17 52.74
CA VAL A 609 -15.16 28.88 52.86
C VAL A 609 -15.61 29.04 54.31
N ASP A 610 -16.78 29.65 54.52
CA ASP A 610 -17.35 29.84 55.88
C ASP A 610 -17.75 28.51 56.54
N GLU A 611 -17.64 28.41 57.87
CA GLU A 611 -17.91 27.18 58.64
C GLU A 611 -19.30 26.56 58.40
N ASN A 612 -20.33 27.40 58.17
CA ASN A 612 -21.68 26.92 57.84
C ASN A 612 -21.72 26.18 56.49
N ASN A 613 -21.01 26.72 55.50
CA ASN A 613 -20.94 26.12 54.17
C ASN A 613 -20.08 24.85 54.19
N ILE A 614 -19.03 24.80 55.01
CA ILE A 614 -18.24 23.57 55.23
C ILE A 614 -19.11 22.46 55.82
N ARG A 615 -19.96 22.78 56.80
CA ARG A 615 -20.89 21.82 57.40
C ARG A 615 -21.86 21.23 56.37
N GLU A 616 -22.49 22.08 55.56
CA GLU A 616 -23.39 21.64 54.48
C GLU A 616 -22.67 20.72 53.48
N MET A 617 -21.41 21.02 53.17
CA MET A 617 -20.60 20.18 52.29
C MET A 617 -20.25 18.81 52.90
N PHE A 618 -19.93 18.73 54.20
CA PHE A 618 -19.72 17.44 54.88
C PHE A 618 -21.01 16.64 55.01
N GLU A 619 -22.12 17.30 55.30
CA GLU A 619 -23.44 16.67 55.34
C GLU A 619 -23.79 16.05 53.97
N ILE A 620 -23.47 16.76 52.88
CA ILE A 620 -23.61 16.25 51.51
C ILE A 620 -22.77 14.99 51.27
N VAL A 621 -21.57 14.92 51.84
CA VAL A 621 -20.63 13.79 51.67
C VAL A 621 -21.08 12.58 52.49
N GLU A 622 -21.52 12.79 53.74
CA GLU A 622 -22.08 11.76 54.62
C GLU A 622 -23.39 11.20 54.05
N GLN A 623 -24.30 12.06 53.58
CA GLN A 623 -25.55 11.63 52.93
C GLN A 623 -25.32 10.83 51.65
N LEU A 624 -24.18 11.04 50.98
CA LEU A 624 -23.77 10.27 49.80
C LEU A 624 -23.06 8.96 50.16
N GLY A 625 -22.85 8.68 51.45
CA GLY A 625 -22.18 7.47 51.92
C GLY A 625 -20.71 7.40 51.50
N PHE A 626 -20.07 8.55 51.29
CA PHE A 626 -18.65 8.60 51.00
C PHE A 626 -17.81 8.37 52.26
N ASP A 627 -16.77 7.57 52.11
CA ASP A 627 -15.69 7.39 53.08
C ASP A 627 -14.64 8.50 52.84
N ILE A 628 -14.49 9.43 53.78
CA ILE A 628 -13.52 10.54 53.68
C ILE A 628 -12.16 10.15 54.27
#